data_AF-A0AAW1Q816-F1
#
_entry.id   AF-A0AAW1Q816-F1
#
_cell.length_a   1.000
_cell.length_b   1.000
_cell.length_c   1.000
_cell.angle_alpha   90.00
_cell.angle_beta   90.00
_cell.angle_gamma   90.00
#
_symmetry.space_group_name_H-M   'P 1'
#
loop_
_entity.id
_entity.type
_entity.pdbx_description
1 polymer ?
#
loop_
_entity_poly.entity_id
_entity_poly.type
_entity_poly.pdbx_seq_one_letter_code
_entity_poly.pdbx_strand_id
1 'polypeptide(L)'
;MPNRDSSMKTAQDEARTPRQNVLVQTGDIVDRGPNSLELVRYFERLKEQAREAGGQVYTLLGNHEAMNLLGQYQYVNRAELTRLGLQPVKQPLLGAQQPKKLPLELGLQRWHELMQPGSETGDLLLSRPTAVVLGSGACRTLFVHGGLVPELLDLASQGEASASTPEALLAQLNVLMQGALRKCAGTAGCPRSAPEFDFLYGPYSPIWYRG
;
A
#
# COMPACT_ATOMS: atom_id res chain seq x y z
N MET A 1 23.15 64.84 -24.95
CA MET A 1 21.73 64.40 -25.06
C MET A 1 21.61 63.46 -26.26
N PRO A 2 20.65 62.51 -26.33
CA PRO A 2 20.29 61.39 -25.42
C PRO A 2 20.41 60.01 -26.16
N ASN A 3 20.77 58.89 -25.51
CA ASN A 3 19.96 57.80 -24.92
C ASN A 3 19.36 56.71 -25.87
N ARG A 4 19.28 55.48 -25.33
CA ARG A 4 18.49 54.26 -25.67
C ARG A 4 19.22 53.19 -26.49
N ASP A 5 19.19 51.89 -26.15
CA ASP A 5 18.20 51.17 -25.34
C ASP A 5 18.81 49.92 -24.69
N SER A 6 18.59 49.79 -23.39
CA SER A 6 18.72 48.55 -22.62
C SER A 6 17.46 47.72 -22.87
N SER A 7 17.51 46.74 -23.77
CA SER A 7 16.42 45.77 -23.90
C SER A 7 16.46 44.81 -22.71
N MET A 8 15.73 45.19 -21.67
CA MET A 8 15.22 44.37 -20.60
C MET A 8 14.76 43.00 -21.15
N LYS A 9 15.39 41.92 -20.69
CA LYS A 9 14.70 40.62 -20.65
C LYS A 9 13.55 40.79 -19.65
N THR A 10 12.34 40.88 -20.17
CA THR A 10 11.13 41.00 -19.36
C THR A 10 11.07 39.86 -18.35
N ALA A 11 10.89 40.23 -17.08
CA ALA A 11 10.63 39.35 -15.95
C ALA A 11 9.24 38.70 -16.09
N GLN A 12 9.10 37.76 -17.04
CA GLN A 12 7.91 36.93 -17.24
C GLN A 12 8.24 35.47 -17.55
N ASP A 13 9.44 35.00 -17.17
CA ASP A 13 9.55 33.60 -16.76
C ASP A 13 8.91 33.53 -15.36
N GLU A 14 7.57 33.51 -15.33
CA GLU A 14 6.86 33.02 -14.16
C GLU A 14 7.51 31.68 -13.82
N ALA A 15 8.03 31.59 -12.59
CA ALA A 15 8.70 30.41 -12.07
C ALA A 15 7.76 29.20 -12.22
N ARG A 16 7.84 28.52 -13.37
CA ARG A 16 7.12 27.29 -13.60
C ARG A 16 7.68 26.31 -12.61
N THR A 17 6.90 26.01 -11.59
CA THR A 17 7.22 24.99 -10.61
C THR A 17 7.71 23.76 -11.38
N PRO A 18 8.89 23.21 -11.07
CA PRO A 18 9.44 22.09 -11.82
C PRO A 18 8.37 21.01 -11.97
N ARG A 19 8.14 20.52 -13.20
CA ARG A 19 7.16 19.46 -13.42
C ARG A 19 7.59 18.22 -12.65
N GLN A 20 6.94 17.99 -11.52
CA GLN A 20 7.14 16.83 -10.69
C GLN A 20 6.36 15.66 -11.30
N ASN A 21 7.07 14.63 -11.75
CA ASN A 21 6.43 13.39 -12.20
C ASN A 21 5.94 12.62 -10.98
N VAL A 22 4.67 12.23 -11.00
CA VAL A 22 4.02 11.46 -9.93
C VAL A 22 3.51 10.15 -10.51
N LEU A 23 3.95 9.03 -9.95
CA LEU A 23 3.41 7.70 -10.22
C LEU A 23 2.57 7.25 -9.03
N VAL A 24 1.37 6.73 -9.30
CA VAL A 24 0.51 6.12 -8.27
C VAL A 24 0.21 4.68 -8.69
N GLN A 25 0.77 3.73 -7.96
CA GLN A 25 0.42 2.31 -8.04
C GLN A 25 -0.74 2.04 -7.09
N THR A 26 -1.91 1.73 -7.62
CA THR A 26 -3.17 1.67 -6.85
C THR A 26 -3.41 0.33 -6.15
N GLY A 27 -2.36 -0.36 -5.69
CA GLY A 27 -2.46 -1.67 -5.01
C GLY A 27 -2.18 -2.88 -5.90
N ASP A 28 -2.41 -4.07 -5.35
CA ASP A 28 -2.27 -5.37 -6.01
C ASP A 28 -0.89 -5.62 -6.63
N ILE A 29 0.14 -5.37 -5.81
CA ILE A 29 1.54 -5.64 -6.13
C ILE A 29 1.88 -7.11 -5.82
N VAL A 30 1.23 -7.68 -4.82
CA VAL A 30 1.42 -9.09 -4.40
C VAL A 30 0.42 -10.03 -5.05
N ASP A 31 0.70 -11.34 -4.96
CA ASP A 31 -0.06 -12.47 -5.52
C ASP A 31 0.00 -12.65 -7.04
N ARG A 32 -0.59 -13.77 -7.50
CA ARG A 32 -0.76 -14.23 -8.90
C ARG A 32 0.54 -14.49 -9.66
N GLY A 33 1.45 -13.53 -9.74
CA GLY A 33 2.78 -13.65 -10.33
C GLY A 33 3.82 -14.22 -9.35
N PRO A 34 4.98 -14.72 -9.83
CA PRO A 34 5.96 -15.42 -8.98
C PRO A 34 7.02 -14.50 -8.34
N ASN A 35 6.83 -13.18 -8.40
CA ASN A 35 7.83 -12.16 -8.09
C ASN A 35 7.31 -11.04 -7.17
N SER A 36 6.31 -11.32 -6.35
CA SER A 36 5.69 -10.32 -5.49
C SER A 36 6.71 -9.66 -4.56
N LEU A 37 7.57 -10.43 -3.90
CA LEU A 37 8.57 -9.88 -2.98
C LEU A 37 9.62 -9.01 -3.69
N GLU A 38 10.02 -9.40 -4.90
CA GLU A 38 10.92 -8.58 -5.72
C GLU A 38 10.27 -7.27 -6.15
N LEU A 39 8.98 -7.32 -6.51
CA LEU A 39 8.23 -6.15 -6.96
C LEU A 39 7.97 -5.16 -5.83
N VAL A 40 7.64 -5.63 -4.62
CA VAL A 40 7.54 -4.78 -3.42
C VAL A 40 8.86 -4.03 -3.19
N ARG A 41 10.00 -4.73 -3.16
CA ARG A 41 11.32 -4.09 -3.01
C ARG A 41 11.67 -3.14 -4.17
N TYR A 42 11.23 -3.46 -5.38
CA TYR A 42 11.43 -2.60 -6.54
C TYR A 42 10.71 -1.27 -6.38
N PHE A 43 9.45 -1.27 -5.93
CA PHE A 43 8.71 -0.04 -5.68
C PHE A 43 9.32 0.82 -4.57
N GLU A 44 9.87 0.23 -3.51
CA GLU A 44 10.57 1.02 -2.47
C GLU A 44 11.83 1.71 -3.03
N ARG A 45 12.65 0.99 -3.81
CA ARG A 45 13.78 1.63 -4.51
C ARG A 45 13.32 2.69 -5.50
N LEU A 46 12.22 2.45 -6.22
CA LEU A 46 11.69 3.40 -7.18
C LEU A 46 11.18 4.69 -6.49
N LYS A 47 10.63 4.60 -5.28
CA LYS A 47 10.28 5.77 -4.45
C LYS A 47 11.50 6.62 -4.12
N GLU A 48 12.59 5.98 -3.71
CA GLU A 48 13.85 6.67 -3.40
C GLU A 48 14.42 7.37 -4.65
N GLN A 49 14.53 6.63 -5.76
CA GLN A 49 15.01 7.15 -7.03
C GLN A 49 14.15 8.30 -7.56
N ALA A 50 12.82 8.19 -7.46
CA ALA A 50 11.92 9.26 -7.85
C ALA A 50 12.14 10.51 -6.99
N ARG A 51 12.25 10.35 -5.67
CA ARG A 51 12.51 11.47 -4.76
C ARG A 51 13.83 12.18 -5.10
N GLU A 52 14.88 11.42 -5.39
CA GLU A 52 16.18 11.96 -5.83
C GLU A 52 16.09 12.71 -7.16
N ALA A 53 15.23 12.26 -8.08
CA ALA A 53 14.94 12.92 -9.35
C ALA A 53 13.91 14.07 -9.26
N GLY A 54 13.44 14.42 -8.05
CA GLY A 54 12.41 15.44 -7.83
C GLY A 54 10.97 14.99 -8.13
N GLY A 55 10.77 13.70 -8.44
CA GLY A 55 9.49 13.03 -8.61
C GLY A 55 8.95 12.39 -7.31
N GLN A 56 7.82 11.69 -7.42
CA GLN A 56 7.22 10.94 -6.30
C GLN A 56 6.58 9.64 -6.80
N VAL A 57 6.63 8.59 -5.98
CA VAL A 57 5.90 7.35 -6.20
C VAL A 57 5.05 7.04 -4.97
N TYR A 58 3.79 6.71 -5.20
CA TYR A 58 2.85 6.26 -4.19
C TYR A 58 2.46 4.80 -4.48
N THR A 59 2.48 3.97 -3.46
CA THR A 59 1.95 2.60 -3.52
C THR A 59 0.79 2.49 -2.53
N LEU A 60 -0.41 2.29 -3.05
CA LEU A 60 -1.61 2.13 -2.23
C LEU A 60 -1.79 0.68 -1.78
N LEU A 61 -2.65 0.50 -0.80
CA LEU A 61 -3.14 -0.79 -0.38
C LEU A 61 -4.23 -1.29 -1.36
N GLY A 62 -4.05 -2.47 -1.95
CA GLY A 62 -5.09 -3.21 -2.66
C GLY A 62 -5.68 -4.34 -1.82
N ASN A 63 -6.65 -5.07 -2.37
CA ASN A 63 -7.20 -6.23 -1.67
C ASN A 63 -6.19 -7.36 -1.54
N HIS A 64 -5.24 -7.51 -2.47
CA HIS A 64 -4.23 -8.56 -2.37
C HIS A 64 -3.24 -8.32 -1.23
N GLU A 65 -2.83 -7.07 -0.98
CA GLU A 65 -2.05 -6.74 0.23
C GLU A 65 -2.86 -7.03 1.51
N ALA A 66 -4.14 -6.63 1.54
CA ALA A 66 -5.01 -6.86 2.69
C ALA A 66 -5.20 -8.36 2.97
N MET A 67 -5.48 -9.18 1.94
CA MET A 67 -5.61 -10.64 2.09
C MET A 67 -4.32 -11.25 2.67
N ASN A 68 -3.15 -10.83 2.18
CA ASN A 68 -1.87 -11.34 2.68
C ASN A 68 -1.62 -10.98 4.16
N LEU A 69 -1.90 -9.73 4.55
CA LEU A 69 -1.84 -9.28 5.94
C LEU A 69 -2.79 -10.07 6.86
N LEU A 70 -3.95 -10.47 6.32
CA LEU A 70 -4.99 -11.23 7.02
C LEU A 70 -4.77 -12.75 6.96
N GLY A 71 -3.63 -13.24 6.46
CA GLY A 71 -3.34 -14.68 6.42
C GLY A 71 -4.05 -15.46 5.32
N GLN A 72 -4.62 -14.77 4.31
CA GLN A 72 -5.38 -15.35 3.22
C GLN A 72 -4.52 -15.49 1.96
N TYR A 73 -3.90 -16.66 1.80
CA TYR A 73 -2.86 -16.90 0.79
C TYR A 73 -3.33 -17.64 -0.46
N GLN A 74 -4.64 -17.76 -0.69
CA GLN A 74 -5.20 -18.52 -1.80
C GLN A 74 -4.74 -18.06 -3.20
N TYR A 75 -4.27 -16.82 -3.34
CA TYR A 75 -3.82 -16.25 -4.61
C TYR A 75 -2.29 -16.16 -4.74
N VAL A 76 -1.55 -16.51 -3.69
CA VAL A 76 -0.09 -16.49 -3.73
C VAL A 76 0.39 -17.52 -4.75
N ASN A 77 1.32 -17.11 -5.61
CA ASN A 77 1.83 -17.99 -6.64
C ASN A 77 2.59 -19.19 -6.03
N ARG A 78 2.21 -20.41 -6.42
CA ARG A 78 2.83 -21.65 -5.89
C ARG A 78 4.32 -21.75 -6.18
N ALA A 79 4.80 -21.21 -7.30
CA ALA A 79 6.21 -21.22 -7.64
C ALA A 79 7.01 -20.26 -6.74
N GLU A 80 6.42 -19.12 -6.37
CA GLU A 80 7.03 -18.20 -5.40
C GLU A 80 7.13 -18.84 -4.01
N LEU A 81 6.06 -19.46 -3.52
CA LEU A 81 6.09 -20.21 -2.27
C LEU A 81 7.12 -21.34 -2.30
N THR A 82 7.13 -22.15 -3.36
CA THR A 82 8.08 -23.26 -3.51
C THR A 82 9.52 -22.75 -3.50
N ARG A 83 9.81 -21.67 -4.27
CA ARG A 83 11.13 -21.02 -4.28
C ARG A 83 11.52 -20.49 -2.91
N LEU A 84 10.58 -19.88 -2.20
CA LEU A 84 10.80 -19.37 -0.85
C LEU A 84 11.12 -20.51 0.12
N GLY A 85 10.44 -21.65 0.03
CA GLY A 85 10.69 -22.82 0.89
C GLY A 85 12.02 -23.52 0.62
N LEU A 86 12.54 -23.46 -0.61
CA LEU A 86 13.84 -24.02 -0.98
C LEU A 86 15.04 -23.20 -0.46
N GLN A 87 14.83 -21.97 0.03
CA GLN A 87 15.93 -21.15 0.55
C GLN A 87 16.55 -21.79 1.81
N PRO A 88 17.87 -21.71 2.00
CA PRO A 88 18.53 -22.23 3.19
C PRO A 88 18.06 -21.47 4.46
N VAL A 89 17.91 -22.20 5.57
CA VAL A 89 17.59 -21.61 6.88
C VAL A 89 18.85 -20.89 7.39
N LYS A 90 18.76 -19.58 7.67
CA LYS A 90 19.92 -18.77 8.12
C LYS A 90 20.54 -19.25 9.44
N GLN A 91 19.78 -19.94 10.29
CA GLN A 91 20.29 -20.59 11.50
C GLN A 91 19.61 -21.96 11.66
N PRO A 92 20.28 -23.07 11.28
CA PRO A 92 19.89 -24.35 11.87
C PRO A 92 20.16 -24.23 13.37
N LEU A 93 19.10 -24.34 14.20
CA LEU A 93 19.29 -24.65 15.62
C LEU A 93 20.25 -25.83 15.67
N LEU A 94 21.38 -25.68 16.38
CA LEU A 94 22.41 -26.70 16.45
C LEU A 94 21.76 -28.01 16.95
N GLY A 95 21.67 -29.02 16.08
CA GLY A 95 21.01 -30.30 16.39
C GLY A 95 19.55 -30.46 15.94
N ALA A 96 18.90 -29.43 15.37
CA ALA A 96 17.59 -29.61 14.74
C ALA A 96 17.75 -30.29 13.38
N GLN A 97 17.18 -31.49 13.23
CA GLN A 97 17.00 -32.09 11.91
C GLN A 97 16.25 -31.09 11.03
N GLN A 98 16.66 -30.93 9.76
CA GLN A 98 15.89 -30.12 8.83
C GLN A 98 14.44 -30.63 8.82
N PRO A 99 13.43 -29.75 8.98
CA PRO A 99 12.05 -30.18 9.00
C PRO A 99 11.75 -30.94 7.70
N LYS A 100 11.21 -32.16 7.81
CA LYS A 100 10.80 -33.01 6.67
C LYS A 100 9.60 -32.45 5.87
N LYS A 101 9.30 -31.15 6.00
CA LYS A 101 8.17 -30.48 5.34
C LYS A 101 8.45 -30.33 3.84
N LEU A 102 7.40 -30.41 3.03
CA LEU A 102 7.49 -30.17 1.59
C LEU A 102 7.89 -28.70 1.32
N PRO A 103 8.67 -28.37 0.28
CA PRO A 103 9.06 -26.98 -0.01
C PRO A 103 7.89 -26.00 -0.08
N LEU A 104 6.74 -26.42 -0.61
CA LEU A 104 5.55 -25.58 -0.64
C LEU A 104 5.02 -25.24 0.76
N GLU A 105 5.02 -26.20 1.70
CA GLU A 105 4.55 -25.98 3.07
C GLU A 105 5.51 -25.08 3.85
N LEU A 106 6.82 -25.31 3.71
CA LEU A 106 7.83 -24.44 4.31
C LEU A 106 7.79 -23.03 3.71
N GLY A 107 7.55 -22.95 2.39
CA GLY A 107 7.31 -21.71 1.68
C GLY A 107 6.12 -20.93 2.23
N LEU A 108 4.99 -21.60 2.41
CA LEU A 108 3.79 -21.00 3.00
C LEU A 108 4.03 -20.50 4.42
N GLN A 109 4.76 -21.26 5.25
CA GLN A 109 5.14 -20.82 6.59
C GLN A 109 5.99 -19.55 6.56
N ARG A 110 7.03 -19.52 5.71
CA ARG A 110 7.88 -18.32 5.56
C ARG A 110 7.13 -17.14 5.00
N TRP A 111 6.24 -17.38 4.05
CA TRP A 111 5.37 -16.35 3.50
C TRP A 111 4.49 -15.76 4.59
N HIS A 112 3.90 -16.61 5.44
CA HIS A 112 3.13 -16.17 6.58
C HIS A 112 3.94 -15.24 7.50
N GLU A 113 5.14 -15.67 7.89
CA GLU A 113 6.06 -14.88 8.73
C GLU A 113 6.42 -13.53 8.09
N LEU A 114 6.61 -13.47 6.77
CA LEU A 114 6.89 -12.24 6.03
C LEU A 114 5.70 -11.29 5.91
N MET A 115 4.46 -11.82 5.91
CA MET A 115 3.26 -11.00 5.73
C MET A 115 2.63 -10.59 7.06
N GLN A 116 3.09 -11.09 8.20
CA GLN A 116 2.56 -10.67 9.50
C GLN A 116 3.00 -9.24 9.87
N PRO A 117 2.11 -8.42 10.46
CA PRO A 117 2.53 -7.20 11.16
C PRO A 117 3.62 -7.51 12.20
N GLY A 118 4.60 -6.62 12.31
CA GLY A 118 5.83 -6.83 13.07
C GLY A 118 6.98 -7.44 12.27
N SER A 119 6.75 -7.89 11.03
CA SER A 119 7.80 -8.18 10.06
C SER A 119 8.06 -6.97 9.16
N GLU A 120 9.26 -6.87 8.58
CA GLU A 120 9.61 -5.75 7.69
C GLU A 120 8.64 -5.62 6.50
N THR A 121 8.28 -6.74 5.86
CA THR A 121 7.36 -6.72 4.71
C THR A 121 5.92 -6.47 5.16
N GLY A 122 5.45 -7.12 6.24
CA GLY A 122 4.11 -6.88 6.78
C GLY A 122 3.90 -5.43 7.24
N ASP A 123 4.86 -4.85 7.96
CA ASP A 123 4.77 -3.44 8.41
C ASP A 123 4.83 -2.47 7.23
N LEU A 124 5.63 -2.77 6.21
CA LEU A 124 5.67 -1.98 4.99
C LEU A 124 4.30 -1.99 4.28
N LEU A 125 3.70 -3.17 4.08
CA LEU A 125 2.38 -3.29 3.45
C LEU A 125 1.30 -2.58 4.28
N LEU A 126 1.33 -2.76 5.60
CA LEU A 126 0.40 -2.14 6.54
C LEU A 126 0.52 -0.61 6.54
N SER A 127 1.71 -0.04 6.32
CA SER A 127 1.90 1.41 6.26
C SER A 127 1.33 2.08 5.01
N ARG A 128 0.97 1.31 3.97
CA ARG A 128 0.47 1.88 2.72
C ARG A 128 -0.87 2.59 2.94
N PRO A 129 -1.05 3.79 2.37
CA PRO A 129 -2.34 4.44 2.42
C PRO A 129 -3.36 3.66 1.56
N THR A 130 -4.60 3.65 2.01
CA THR A 130 -5.74 3.11 1.26
C THR A 130 -6.18 4.09 0.17
N ALA A 131 -6.15 5.39 0.48
CA ALA A 131 -6.48 6.45 -0.46
C ALA A 131 -5.56 7.67 -0.28
N VAL A 132 -5.30 8.37 -1.38
CA VAL A 132 -4.53 9.63 -1.40
C VAL A 132 -5.17 10.63 -2.35
N VAL A 133 -5.10 11.92 -2.01
CA VAL A 133 -5.42 13.02 -2.93
C VAL A 133 -4.13 13.75 -3.26
N LEU A 134 -3.85 13.88 -4.55
CA LEU A 134 -2.64 14.53 -5.06
C LEU A 134 -3.02 15.63 -6.06
N GLY A 135 -2.11 16.57 -6.30
CA GLY A 135 -2.34 17.73 -7.16
C GLY A 135 -2.93 18.93 -6.41
N SER A 136 -3.27 19.98 -7.15
CA SER A 136 -3.77 21.24 -6.60
C SER A 136 -4.84 21.86 -7.50
N GLY A 137 -5.67 22.74 -6.91
CA GLY A 137 -6.77 23.41 -7.62
C GLY A 137 -7.71 22.42 -8.29
N ALA A 138 -8.03 22.68 -9.55
CA ALA A 138 -8.92 21.82 -10.37
C ALA A 138 -8.29 20.48 -10.79
N CYS A 139 -6.98 20.29 -10.60
CA CYS A 139 -6.28 19.05 -10.95
C CYS A 139 -6.10 18.11 -9.75
N ARG A 140 -6.74 18.40 -8.61
CA ARG A 140 -6.77 17.48 -7.48
C ARG A 140 -7.43 16.17 -7.89
N THR A 141 -6.71 15.07 -7.70
CA THR A 141 -7.15 13.73 -8.09
C THR A 141 -7.08 12.81 -6.89
N LEU A 142 -8.18 12.10 -6.63
CA LEU A 142 -8.26 11.03 -5.65
C LEU A 142 -7.83 9.71 -6.29
N PHE A 143 -7.00 8.95 -5.58
CA PHE A 143 -6.60 7.60 -5.95
C PHE A 143 -6.99 6.63 -4.83
N VAL A 144 -7.57 5.50 -5.21
CA VAL A 144 -7.98 4.38 -4.35
C VAL A 144 -8.02 3.11 -5.18
N HIS A 145 -7.88 1.94 -4.57
CA HIS A 145 -7.85 0.67 -5.29
C HIS A 145 -9.23 0.27 -5.87
N GLY A 146 -10.25 0.11 -5.02
CA GLY A 146 -11.59 -0.32 -5.42
C GLY A 146 -12.55 0.84 -5.66
N GLY A 147 -12.75 1.68 -4.63
CA GLY A 147 -13.60 2.87 -4.74
C GLY A 147 -14.27 3.29 -3.44
N LEU A 148 -14.57 4.58 -3.29
CA LEU A 148 -15.27 5.13 -2.13
C LEU A 148 -16.80 5.09 -2.30
N VAL A 149 -17.52 4.95 -1.19
CA VAL A 149 -18.98 5.09 -1.11
C VAL A 149 -19.35 6.10 -0.03
N PRO A 150 -20.53 6.75 -0.11
CA PRO A 150 -20.97 7.72 0.88
C PRO A 150 -20.88 7.21 2.33
N GLU A 151 -21.24 5.96 2.58
CA GLU A 151 -21.25 5.34 3.90
C GLU A 151 -19.86 5.30 4.56
N LEU A 152 -18.79 5.17 3.76
CA LEU A 152 -17.42 5.25 4.26
C LEU A 152 -17.06 6.66 4.73
N LEU A 153 -17.59 7.68 4.03
CA LEU A 153 -17.35 9.08 4.34
C LEU A 153 -18.11 9.47 5.62
N ASP A 154 -19.32 8.93 5.80
CA ASP A 154 -20.08 9.09 7.03
C ASP A 154 -19.35 8.42 8.21
N LEU A 155 -18.83 7.20 8.04
CA LEU A 155 -18.05 6.52 9.08
C LEU A 155 -16.77 7.30 9.46
N ALA A 156 -16.03 7.79 8.45
CA ALA A 156 -14.80 8.54 8.70
C ALA A 156 -15.06 9.92 9.33
N SER A 157 -16.22 10.54 9.08
CA SER A 157 -16.61 11.83 9.68
C SER A 157 -17.10 11.71 11.14
N GLN A 158 -17.59 10.53 11.55
CA GLN A 158 -18.02 10.27 12.93
C GLN A 158 -16.85 10.23 13.94
N GLY A 159 -15.60 10.11 13.47
CA GLY A 159 -14.41 9.96 14.31
C GLY A 159 -13.83 11.27 14.88
N GLU A 160 -14.09 12.42 14.26
CA GLU A 160 -13.66 13.72 14.77
C GLU A 160 -14.58 14.85 14.32
N ALA A 161 -14.91 15.77 15.23
CA ALA A 161 -15.55 17.05 14.91
C ALA A 161 -14.70 17.97 13.99
N SER A 162 -13.48 17.53 13.60
CA SER A 162 -12.47 18.30 12.87
C SER A 162 -12.24 17.88 11.41
N ALA A 163 -12.81 16.75 10.95
CA ALA A 163 -12.69 16.26 9.56
C ALA A 163 -13.54 17.11 8.59
N SER A 164 -13.22 18.40 8.53
CA SER A 164 -13.89 19.43 7.73
C SER A 164 -13.32 19.54 6.31
N THR A 165 -12.21 18.84 6.03
CA THR A 165 -11.60 18.79 4.70
C THR A 165 -11.60 17.36 4.14
N PRO A 166 -11.71 17.19 2.81
CA PRO A 166 -11.57 15.89 2.17
C PRO A 166 -10.27 15.17 2.54
N GLU A 167 -9.16 15.90 2.70
CA GLU A 167 -7.87 15.32 3.07
C GLU A 167 -7.86 14.76 4.49
N ALA A 168 -8.48 15.44 5.46
CA ALA A 168 -8.61 14.95 6.82
C ALA A 168 -9.49 13.68 6.88
N LEU A 169 -10.58 13.66 6.10
CA LEU A 169 -11.45 12.51 6.00
C LEU A 169 -10.73 11.28 5.44
N LEU A 170 -9.91 11.46 4.39
CA LEU A 170 -9.13 10.38 3.80
C LEU A 170 -7.98 9.93 4.70
N ALA A 171 -7.37 10.84 5.45
CA ALA A 171 -6.40 10.48 6.49
C ALA A 171 -7.06 9.58 7.56
N GLN A 172 -8.27 9.92 7.98
CA GLN A 172 -9.03 9.10 8.93
C GLN A 172 -9.39 7.73 8.33
N LEU A 173 -9.79 7.67 7.05
CA LEU A 173 -10.02 6.40 6.35
C LEU A 173 -8.77 5.51 6.35
N ASN A 174 -7.59 6.09 6.10
CA ASN A 174 -6.33 5.36 6.14
C ASN A 174 -6.06 4.79 7.54
N VAL A 175 -6.29 5.59 8.61
CA VAL A 175 -6.15 5.13 10.00
C VAL A 175 -7.12 3.98 10.31
N LEU A 176 -8.39 4.10 9.90
CA LEU A 176 -9.39 3.05 10.10
C LEU A 176 -9.00 1.74 9.39
N MET A 177 -8.53 1.80 8.14
CA MET A 177 -8.06 0.62 7.40
C MET A 177 -6.87 -0.05 8.07
N GLN A 178 -5.84 0.73 8.43
CA GLN A 178 -4.66 0.18 9.09
C GLN A 178 -5.00 -0.43 10.46
N GLY A 179 -5.90 0.23 11.21
CA GLY A 179 -6.40 -0.28 12.48
C GLY A 179 -7.16 -1.59 12.33
N ALA A 180 -8.07 -1.67 11.35
CA ALA A 180 -8.84 -2.87 11.08
C ALA A 180 -7.95 -4.05 10.67
N LEU A 181 -7.01 -3.83 9.74
CA LEU A 181 -6.04 -4.85 9.33
C LEU A 181 -5.18 -5.31 10.49
N ARG A 182 -4.67 -4.39 11.33
CA ARG A 182 -3.84 -4.75 12.49
C ARG A 182 -4.60 -5.61 13.50
N LYS A 183 -5.86 -5.31 13.77
CA LYS A 183 -6.69 -6.08 14.72
C LYS A 183 -7.03 -7.47 14.20
N CYS A 184 -7.20 -7.62 12.89
CA CYS A 184 -7.57 -8.88 12.26
C CYS A 184 -6.38 -9.66 11.67
N ALA A 185 -5.16 -9.13 11.75
CA ALA A 185 -3.97 -9.83 11.28
C ALA A 185 -3.62 -11.01 12.18
N GLY A 186 -3.00 -12.05 11.62
CA GLY A 186 -2.58 -13.25 12.34
C GLY A 186 -3.69 -14.24 12.67
N THR A 187 -4.96 -13.83 12.65
CA THR A 187 -6.10 -14.75 12.54
C THR A 187 -6.31 -15.07 11.07
N ALA A 188 -6.52 -16.32 10.68
CA ALA A 188 -6.74 -16.73 9.29
C ALA A 188 -8.00 -16.08 8.67
N GLY A 189 -7.92 -14.79 8.35
CA GLY A 189 -9.03 -13.87 8.13
C GLY A 189 -9.53 -13.15 9.39
N CYS A 190 -10.37 -12.13 9.20
CA CYS A 190 -11.08 -11.50 10.31
C CYS A 190 -12.35 -12.30 10.63
N PRO A 191 -12.68 -12.57 11.90
CA PRO A 191 -13.93 -13.24 12.27
C PRO A 191 -15.17 -12.44 11.86
N ARG A 192 -16.24 -13.11 11.40
CA ARG A 192 -17.53 -12.46 11.05
C ARG A 192 -18.17 -11.68 12.19
N SER A 193 -17.86 -12.02 13.43
CA SER A 193 -18.35 -11.33 14.62
C SER A 193 -17.54 -10.08 14.98
N ALA A 194 -16.40 -9.85 14.33
CA ALA A 194 -15.57 -8.68 14.60
C ALA A 194 -16.20 -7.41 13.98
N PRO A 195 -16.22 -6.27 14.68
CA PRO A 195 -16.71 -5.00 14.13
C PRO A 195 -16.03 -4.60 12.82
N GLU A 196 -14.77 -4.99 12.63
CA GLU A 196 -13.96 -4.71 11.46
C GLU A 196 -14.36 -5.53 10.22
N PHE A 197 -15.13 -6.62 10.39
CA PHE A 197 -15.39 -7.58 9.31
C PHE A 197 -16.06 -6.92 8.09
N ASP A 198 -17.16 -6.22 8.31
CA ASP A 198 -17.92 -5.59 7.22
C ASP A 198 -17.13 -4.47 6.54
N PHE A 199 -16.25 -3.80 7.28
CA PHE A 199 -15.36 -2.78 6.72
C PHE A 199 -14.25 -3.40 5.85
N LEU A 200 -13.73 -4.56 6.24
CA LEU A 200 -12.68 -5.27 5.49
C LEU A 200 -13.19 -6.09 4.32
N TYR A 201 -14.37 -6.70 4.40
CA TYR A 201 -14.89 -7.65 3.39
C TYR A 201 -16.23 -7.25 2.79
N GLY A 202 -16.94 -6.31 3.40
CA GLY A 202 -18.27 -5.92 2.97
C GLY A 202 -18.25 -5.11 1.67
N PRO A 203 -19.44 -4.90 1.08
CA PRO A 203 -19.59 -4.18 -0.19
C PRO A 203 -19.11 -2.74 -0.12
N TYR A 204 -19.02 -2.15 1.08
CA TYR A 204 -18.60 -0.77 1.29
C TYR A 204 -17.09 -0.62 1.46
N SER A 205 -16.31 -1.70 1.50
CA SER A 205 -14.86 -1.58 1.64
C SER A 205 -14.23 -0.80 0.47
N PRO A 206 -13.20 0.04 0.71
CA PRO A 206 -12.55 0.82 -0.34
C PRO A 206 -11.61 0.01 -1.23
N ILE A 207 -11.30 -1.24 -0.86
CA ILE A 207 -10.31 -2.10 -1.53
C ILE A 207 -10.93 -3.21 -2.39
N TRP A 208 -12.25 -3.37 -2.46
CA TRP A 208 -12.88 -4.37 -3.33
C TRP A 208 -13.54 -3.73 -4.54
N TYR A 209 -13.35 -4.32 -5.71
CA TYR A 209 -14.09 -3.96 -6.91
C TYR A 209 -15.57 -4.32 -6.79
N ARG A 210 -16.42 -3.47 -7.34
CA ARG A 210 -17.87 -3.68 -7.43
C ARG A 210 -18.23 -3.91 -8.89
N GLY A 211 -18.15 -5.17 -9.34
CA GLY A 211 -18.41 -5.59 -10.72
C GLY A 211 -18.31 -7.09 -10.89
#